data_AF-A0A2S8PN52-F1
#
_entry.id   AF-A0A2S8PN52-F1
#
_cell.length_a   1.000
_cell.length_b   1.000
_cell.length_c   1.000
_cell.angle_alpha   90.00
_cell.angle_beta   90.00
_cell.angle_gamma   90.00
#
_symmetry.space_group_name_H-M   'P 1'
#
loop_
_entity.id
_entity.type
_entity.pdbx_description
1 polymer ?
#
loop_
_entity_poly.entity_id
_entity_poly.type
_entity_poly.pdbx_seq_one_letter_code
_entity_poly.pdbx_strand_id
1 'polypeptide(L)'
;MRAIDNLPAAVKKEIRTAMEDYFERYQLYKYTLFQVREARVTASYEDRPYGPTNVISDQTASVAIYNVDEPARRQAFCERLEQAVYRLPHKERFIITERYMKNDLPFDYVVYNQLMDPPVAEATYTKIKNRAMAMLALALGIQIDGLHKVLM
;
A
#
# COMPACT_ATOMS: atom_id res chain seq x y z
N MET A 1 17.67 11.76 13.33
CA MET A 1 16.66 12.11 12.30
C MET A 1 15.86 13.33 12.75
N ARG A 2 16.42 14.55 12.69
CA ARG A 2 15.69 15.80 13.02
C ARG A 2 14.92 16.37 11.83
N ALA A 3 15.29 15.98 10.60
CA ALA A 3 14.70 16.51 9.37
C ALA A 3 13.24 16.07 9.16
N ILE A 4 12.92 14.80 9.44
CA ILE A 4 11.56 14.23 9.27
C ILE A 4 10.56 14.92 10.22
N ASP A 5 10.98 15.21 11.45
CA ASP A 5 10.12 15.83 12.45
C ASP A 5 9.68 17.25 12.03
N ASN A 6 10.52 17.95 11.28
CA ASN A 6 10.35 19.34 10.86
C ASN A 6 9.72 19.52 9.47
N LEU A 7 9.10 18.48 8.89
CA LEU A 7 8.42 18.61 7.60
C LEU A 7 7.23 19.60 7.68
N PRO A 8 6.97 20.40 6.62
CA PRO A 8 5.79 21.27 6.52
C PRO A 8 4.48 20.50 6.66
N ALA A 9 3.44 21.17 7.16
CA ALA A 9 2.13 20.53 7.37
C ALA A 9 1.49 20.03 6.06
N ALA A 10 1.67 20.75 4.94
CA ALA A 10 1.19 20.34 3.63
C ALA A 10 1.82 19.01 3.18
N VAL A 11 3.15 18.91 3.26
CA VAL A 11 3.90 17.69 2.90
C VAL A 11 3.51 16.52 3.80
N LYS A 12 3.35 16.75 5.12
CA LYS A 12 2.88 15.72 6.06
C LYS A 12 1.49 15.19 5.68
N LYS A 13 0.60 16.06 5.20
CA LYS A 13 -0.74 15.67 4.74
C LYS A 13 -0.68 14.83 3.48
N GLU A 14 0.14 15.22 2.51
CA GLU A 14 0.36 14.46 1.26
C GLU A 14 0.94 13.07 1.53
N ILE A 15 1.97 12.98 2.38
CA ILE A 15 2.54 11.71 2.85
C ILE A 15 1.46 10.83 3.47
N ARG A 16 0.66 11.41 4.35
CA ARG A 16 -0.41 10.67 5.02
C ARG A 16 -1.41 10.12 4.00
N THR A 17 -1.91 10.93 3.08
CA THR A 17 -2.87 10.49 2.06
C THR A 17 -2.28 9.39 1.17
N ALA A 18 -1.06 9.59 0.66
CA ALA A 18 -0.41 8.59 -0.18
C ALA A 18 -0.17 7.25 0.54
N MET A 19 0.15 7.29 1.84
CA MET A 19 0.31 6.09 2.65
C MET A 19 -1.03 5.43 3.01
N GLU A 20 -2.06 6.21 3.32
CA GLU A 20 -3.42 5.70 3.56
C GLU A 20 -3.93 4.93 2.32
N ASP A 21 -3.75 5.48 1.12
CA ASP A 21 -4.07 4.78 -0.14
C ASP A 21 -3.21 3.50 -0.35
N TYR A 22 -1.99 3.48 0.17
CA TYR A 22 -1.11 2.31 0.12
C TYR A 22 -1.59 1.20 1.06
N PHE A 23 -2.01 1.57 2.27
CA PHE A 23 -2.58 0.63 3.25
C PHE A 23 -3.94 0.11 2.84
N GLU A 24 -4.79 0.94 2.22
CA GLU A 24 -6.08 0.51 1.69
C GLU A 24 -5.89 -0.57 0.61
N ARG A 25 -4.94 -0.39 -0.32
CA ARG A 25 -4.60 -1.42 -1.31
C ARG A 25 -4.08 -2.69 -0.66
N TYR A 26 -3.24 -2.58 0.37
CA TYR A 26 -2.75 -3.72 1.13
C TYR A 26 -3.90 -4.50 1.79
N GLN A 27 -4.84 -3.81 2.43
CA GLN A 27 -6.01 -4.43 3.05
C GLN A 27 -6.90 -5.10 2.01
N LEU A 28 -7.15 -4.43 0.88
CA LEU A 28 -7.93 -4.99 -0.22
C LEU A 28 -7.31 -6.31 -0.71
N TYR A 29 -5.99 -6.36 -0.88
CA TYR A 29 -5.29 -7.58 -1.29
C TYR A 29 -5.32 -8.69 -0.24
N LYS A 30 -5.33 -8.35 1.06
CA LYS A 30 -5.45 -9.34 2.15
C LYS A 30 -6.88 -9.85 2.33
N TYR A 31 -7.89 -9.01 2.08
CA TYR A 31 -9.30 -9.36 2.25
C TYR A 31 -9.89 -10.07 1.03
N THR A 32 -9.49 -9.66 -0.17
CA THR A 32 -10.07 -10.16 -1.42
C THR A 32 -9.43 -11.49 -1.81
N LEU A 33 -10.26 -12.51 -2.04
CA LEU A 33 -9.80 -13.75 -2.67
C LEU A 33 -9.49 -13.48 -4.15
N PHE A 34 -8.31 -13.91 -4.59
CA PHE A 34 -7.97 -13.83 -6.02
C PHE A 34 -8.88 -14.76 -6.82
N GLN A 35 -9.58 -14.19 -7.81
CA GLN A 35 -10.40 -14.95 -8.75
C GLN A 35 -9.62 -15.16 -10.04
N VAL A 36 -9.44 -16.43 -10.39
CA VAL A 36 -8.78 -16.87 -11.62
C VAL A 36 -9.63 -16.41 -12.82
N ARG A 37 -9.00 -15.78 -13.81
CA ARG A 37 -9.67 -15.44 -15.07
C ARG A 37 -9.78 -16.69 -15.93
N GLU A 38 -10.94 -16.87 -16.55
CA GLU A 38 -11.17 -17.94 -17.50
C GLU A 38 -11.11 -17.41 -18.94
N ALA A 39 -10.58 -18.22 -19.85
CA ALA A 39 -10.59 -17.88 -21.27
C ALA A 39 -12.03 -17.89 -21.78
N ARG A 40 -12.38 -16.89 -22.61
CA ARG A 40 -13.72 -16.83 -23.20
C ARG A 40 -13.87 -17.96 -24.22
N VAL A 41 -14.78 -18.90 -23.95
CA VAL A 41 -15.07 -20.02 -24.86
C VAL A 41 -16.11 -19.64 -25.93
N THR A 42 -16.94 -18.62 -25.67
CA THR A 42 -18.02 -18.20 -26.58
C THR A 42 -17.51 -17.31 -27.71
N ALA A 43 -17.64 -17.80 -28.95
CA ALA A 43 -17.36 -17.03 -30.15
C ALA A 43 -18.22 -15.75 -30.23
N SER A 44 -17.59 -14.63 -30.58
CA SER A 44 -18.28 -13.36 -30.85
C SER A 44 -18.53 -13.27 -32.35
N TYR A 45 -19.77 -13.51 -32.78
CA TYR A 45 -20.17 -13.37 -34.19
C TYR A 45 -20.52 -11.90 -34.48
N GLU A 46 -19.49 -11.05 -34.56
CA GLU A 46 -19.63 -9.69 -35.08
C GLU A 46 -18.88 -9.59 -36.41
N ASP A 47 -19.50 -8.95 -37.39
CA ASP A 47 -18.88 -8.71 -38.69
C ASP A 47 -17.76 -7.69 -38.52
N ARG A 48 -16.51 -8.18 -38.45
CA ARG A 48 -15.32 -7.36 -38.27
C ARG A 48 -14.54 -7.35 -39.58
N PRO A 49 -14.50 -6.25 -40.34
CA PRO A 49 -13.64 -6.17 -41.50
C PRO A 49 -12.16 -6.31 -41.05
N TYR A 50 -11.52 -7.42 -41.44
CA TYR A 50 -10.13 -7.73 -41.06
C TYR A 50 -9.14 -7.14 -42.08
N GLY A 51 -8.18 -6.35 -41.62
CA GLY A 51 -6.96 -5.98 -42.38
C GLY A 51 -5.75 -6.77 -41.85
N PRO A 52 -4.61 -6.84 -42.58
CA PRO A 52 -3.42 -7.55 -42.13
C PRO A 52 -2.76 -6.83 -40.96
N THR A 53 -3.08 -7.28 -39.74
CA THR A 53 -2.56 -6.69 -38.50
C THR A 53 -1.22 -7.29 -38.07
N ASN A 54 -0.77 -8.43 -38.62
CA ASN A 54 0.46 -9.15 -38.24
C ASN A 54 0.64 -9.40 -36.72
N VAL A 55 -0.43 -9.31 -35.94
CA VAL A 55 -0.43 -9.55 -34.48
C VAL A 55 -1.18 -10.84 -34.19
N ILE A 56 -0.50 -11.80 -33.57
CA ILE A 56 -1.11 -13.05 -33.10
C ILE A 56 -1.71 -12.78 -31.71
N SER A 57 -3.04 -12.69 -31.62
CA SER A 57 -3.73 -12.60 -30.33
C SER A 57 -3.99 -14.00 -29.78
N ASP A 58 -3.25 -14.41 -28.75
CA ASP A 58 -3.55 -15.62 -27.99
C ASP A 58 -4.19 -15.25 -26.66
N GLN A 59 -5.53 -15.34 -26.64
CA GLN A 59 -6.32 -15.06 -25.45
C GLN A 59 -6.01 -16.04 -24.33
N THR A 60 -5.75 -17.31 -24.65
CA THR A 60 -5.48 -18.36 -23.68
C THR A 60 -4.14 -18.11 -22.98
N ALA A 61 -3.09 -17.80 -23.75
CA ALA A 61 -1.79 -17.44 -23.20
C ALA A 61 -1.87 -16.17 -22.33
N SER A 62 -2.59 -15.14 -22.79
CA SER A 62 -2.74 -13.88 -22.05
C SER A 62 -3.46 -14.07 -20.71
N VAL A 63 -4.49 -14.92 -20.67
CA VAL A 63 -5.22 -15.26 -19.45
C VAL A 63 -4.35 -16.10 -18.50
N ALA A 64 -3.60 -17.07 -19.03
CA ALA A 64 -2.69 -17.89 -18.24
C ALA A 64 -1.60 -17.04 -17.57
N ILE A 65 -0.97 -16.11 -18.31
CA ILE A 65 0.03 -15.17 -17.76
C ILE A 65 -0.58 -14.33 -16.63
N TYR A 66 -1.75 -13.74 -16.84
CA TYR A 66 -2.42 -12.93 -15.81
C TYR A 66 -2.68 -13.73 -14.52
N ASN A 67 -3.13 -14.98 -14.65
CA ASN A 67 -3.47 -15.82 -13.51
C ASN A 67 -2.27 -16.20 -12.64
N VAL A 68 -1.06 -16.19 -13.22
CA VAL A 68 0.19 -16.44 -12.49
C VAL A 68 0.78 -15.15 -11.94
N ASP A 69 0.85 -14.10 -12.78
CA ASP A 69 1.55 -12.85 -12.45
C ASP A 69 0.80 -12.02 -11.40
N GLU A 70 -0.53 -11.95 -11.50
CA GLU A 70 -1.31 -11.07 -10.64
C GLU A 70 -1.31 -11.50 -9.15
N PRO A 71 -1.48 -12.79 -8.79
CA PRO A 71 -1.30 -13.25 -7.42
C PRO A 71 0.12 -12.99 -6.89
N ALA A 72 1.15 -13.31 -7.70
CA ALA A 72 2.54 -13.10 -7.32
C ALA A 72 2.86 -11.62 -7.07
N ARG A 73 2.33 -10.73 -7.93
CA ARG A 73 2.46 -9.27 -7.77
C ARG A 73 1.80 -8.77 -6.49
N ARG A 74 0.58 -9.24 -6.18
CA ARG A 74 -0.13 -8.87 -4.95
C ARG A 74 0.62 -9.32 -3.71
N GLN A 75 1.11 -10.57 -3.73
CA GLN A 75 1.90 -11.12 -2.63
C GLN A 75 3.19 -10.31 -2.42
N ALA A 76 3.96 -10.06 -3.48
CA ALA A 76 5.19 -9.26 -3.41
C ALA A 76 4.94 -7.83 -2.91
N PHE A 77 3.82 -7.22 -3.28
CA PHE A 77 3.41 -5.91 -2.75
C PHE A 77 3.18 -5.96 -1.23
N CYS A 78 2.42 -6.94 -0.75
CA CYS A 78 2.15 -7.12 0.68
C CYS A 78 3.44 -7.38 1.47
N GLU A 79 4.28 -8.30 1.00
CA GLU A 79 5.55 -8.63 1.64
C GLU A 79 6.49 -7.42 1.72
N ARG A 80 6.58 -6.62 0.66
CA ARG A 80 7.39 -5.39 0.65
C ARG A 80 6.92 -4.39 1.70
N LEU A 81 5.60 -4.20 1.85
CA LEU A 81 5.05 -3.31 2.87
C LEU A 81 5.29 -3.85 4.29
N GLU A 82 5.04 -5.14 4.52
CA GLU A 82 5.28 -5.79 5.82
C GLU A 82 6.75 -5.69 6.23
N GLN A 83 7.69 -5.91 5.30
CA GLN A 83 9.12 -5.74 5.54
C GLN A 83 9.49 -4.29 5.86
N ALA A 84 8.91 -3.32 5.16
CA ALA A 84 9.16 -1.90 5.43
C ALA A 84 8.66 -1.51 6.84
N VAL A 85 7.48 -1.99 7.24
CA VAL A 85 6.93 -1.77 8.58
C VAL A 85 7.77 -2.48 9.65
N TYR A 86 8.26 -3.70 9.39
CA TYR A 86 9.08 -4.44 10.33
C TYR A 86 10.38 -3.71 10.73
N ARG A 87 10.95 -2.95 9.79
CA ARG A 87 12.19 -2.16 9.97
C ARG A 87 11.97 -0.87 10.76
N LEU A 88 10.73 -0.46 11.02
CA LEU A 88 10.45 0.72 11.83
C LEU A 88 10.85 0.50 13.30
N PRO A 89 11.22 1.59 14.01
CA PRO A 89 11.35 1.57 15.47
C PRO A 89 10.10 0.99 16.15
N HIS A 90 10.30 0.30 17.28
CA HIS A 90 9.25 -0.47 17.95
C HIS A 90 7.92 0.29 18.15
N LYS A 91 7.97 1.52 18.66
CA LYS A 91 6.77 2.33 18.92
C LYS A 91 6.05 2.75 17.64
N GLU A 92 6.80 3.11 16.60
CA GLU A 92 6.26 3.51 15.30
C GLU A 92 5.61 2.32 14.60
N ARG A 93 6.32 1.18 14.58
CA ARG A 93 5.81 -0.09 14.07
C ARG A 93 4.51 -0.50 14.75
N PHE A 94 4.47 -0.46 16.08
CA PHE A 94 3.28 -0.80 16.85
C PHE A 94 2.06 0.02 16.41
N ILE A 95 2.20 1.36 16.34
CA ILE A 95 1.11 2.24 15.90
C ILE A 95 0.63 1.87 14.49
N ILE A 96 1.55 1.68 13.55
CA ILE A 96 1.19 1.35 12.16
C ILE A 96 0.50 0.00 12.07
N THR A 97 1.03 -1.01 12.75
CA THR A 97 0.48 -2.37 12.72
C THR A 97 -0.91 -2.42 13.32
N GLU A 98 -1.10 -1.86 14.52
CA GLU A 98 -2.41 -1.84 15.20
C GLU A 98 -3.45 -1.04 14.41
N ARG A 99 -3.08 0.11 13.85
CA ARG A 99 -4.04 1.00 13.18
C ARG A 99 -4.38 0.59 11.74
N TYR A 100 -3.38 0.17 10.96
CA TYR A 100 -3.51 0.07 9.50
C TYR A 100 -3.33 -1.35 8.94
N MET A 101 -2.75 -2.29 9.70
CA MET A 101 -2.47 -3.64 9.19
C MET A 101 -3.41 -4.72 9.72
N LYS A 102 -3.97 -4.54 10.91
CA LYS A 102 -4.95 -5.47 11.48
C LYS A 102 -6.33 -5.29 10.86
N ASN A 103 -7.11 -6.36 10.84
CA ASN A 103 -8.47 -6.35 10.27
C ASN A 103 -9.44 -5.50 11.09
N ASP A 104 -9.25 -5.37 12.40
CA ASP A 104 -10.18 -4.65 13.28
C ASP A 104 -10.17 -3.13 13.08
N LEU A 105 -9.10 -2.59 12.47
CA LEU A 105 -8.91 -1.16 12.15
C LEU A 105 -9.43 -0.20 13.25
N PRO A 106 -8.96 -0.34 14.50
CA PRO A 106 -9.43 0.46 15.62
C PRO A 106 -9.17 1.95 15.37
N PHE A 107 -10.05 2.82 15.84
CA PHE A 107 -9.85 4.27 15.76
C PHE A 107 -8.59 4.73 16.49
N ASP A 108 -8.01 5.86 16.08
CA ASP A 108 -6.79 6.41 16.67
C ASP A 108 -6.86 6.51 18.21
N TYR A 109 -8.01 6.93 18.75
CA TYR A 109 -8.23 7.03 20.20
C TYR A 109 -8.21 5.70 20.95
N VAL A 110 -8.59 4.60 20.29
CA VAL A 110 -8.47 3.25 20.86
C VAL A 110 -6.99 2.88 20.91
N VAL A 111 -6.23 3.16 19.84
CA VAL A 111 -4.82 2.82 19.75
C VAL A 111 -4.01 3.53 20.84
N TYR A 112 -4.12 4.85 20.98
CA TYR A 112 -3.26 5.59 21.91
C TYR A 112 -3.70 5.52 23.38
N ASN A 113 -4.99 5.25 23.67
CA ASN A 113 -5.47 5.14 25.04
C ASN A 113 -5.52 3.71 25.57
N GLN A 114 -5.87 2.73 24.73
CA GLN A 114 -6.18 1.37 25.18
C GLN A 114 -5.14 0.34 24.75
N LEU A 115 -4.54 0.49 23.55
CA LEU A 115 -3.56 -0.48 23.05
C LEU A 115 -2.12 -0.14 23.42
N MET A 116 -1.78 1.14 23.56
CA MET A 116 -0.45 1.56 24.01
C MET A 116 -0.30 1.44 25.53
N ASP A 117 0.80 0.84 25.96
CA ASP A 117 1.21 0.76 27.36
C ASP A 117 2.62 1.36 27.56
N PRO A 118 2.76 2.49 28.29
CA PRO A 118 1.69 3.31 28.86
C PRO A 118 0.91 4.09 27.78
N PRO A 119 -0.34 4.53 28.08
CA PRO A 119 -1.11 5.41 27.20
C PRO A 119 -0.34 6.70 26.87
N VAL A 120 -0.54 7.22 25.66
CA VAL A 120 0.13 8.44 25.20
C VAL A 120 -0.88 9.52 24.84
N ALA A 121 -0.50 10.78 25.06
CA ALA A 121 -1.31 11.91 24.61
C ALA A 121 -1.46 11.93 23.09
N GLU A 122 -2.61 12.41 22.61
CA GLU A 122 -2.95 12.50 21.18
C GLU A 122 -1.88 13.24 20.34
N ALA A 123 -1.33 14.33 20.88
CA ALA A 123 -0.27 15.10 20.22
C ALA A 123 1.01 14.27 20.04
N THR A 124 1.36 13.44 21.02
CA THR A 124 2.53 12.55 20.96
C THR A 124 2.27 11.41 19.97
N TYR A 125 1.09 10.80 20.02
CA TYR A 125 0.66 9.79 19.05
C TYR A 125 0.75 10.32 17.61
N THR A 126 0.19 11.50 17.35
CA THR A 126 0.19 12.12 16.02
C THR A 126 1.61 12.40 15.51
N LYS A 127 2.52 12.84 16.39
CA LYS A 127 3.94 13.01 16.03
C LYS A 127 4.60 11.70 15.63
N ILE A 128 4.42 10.64 16.44
CA ILE A 128 4.99 9.32 16.16
C ILE A 128 4.40 8.74 14.87
N LYS A 129 3.08 8.86 14.67
CA LYS A 129 2.39 8.39 13.47
C LYS A 129 2.88 9.11 12.21
N ASN A 130 2.95 10.44 12.22
CA ASN A 130 3.42 11.21 11.06
C ASN A 130 4.87 10.88 10.71
N ARG A 131 5.71 10.67 11.72
CA ARG A 131 7.09 10.24 11.53
C ARG A 131 7.18 8.85 10.92
N ALA A 132 6.40 7.89 11.44
CA ALA A 132 6.32 6.53 10.90
C ALA A 132 5.87 6.54 9.42
N MET A 133 4.84 7.33 9.08
CA MET A 133 4.37 7.48 7.70
C MET A 133 5.44 8.05 6.77
N ALA A 134 6.17 9.07 7.20
CA ALA A 134 7.26 9.64 6.42
C ALA A 134 8.41 8.64 6.23
N MET A 135 8.76 7.87 7.27
CA MET A 135 9.77 6.82 7.17
C MET A 135 9.36 5.69 6.21
N LEU A 136 8.09 5.31 6.22
CA LEU A 136 7.56 4.32 5.28
C LEU A 136 7.54 4.82 3.85
N ALA A 137 7.11 6.07 3.63
CA ALA A 137 7.12 6.67 2.30
C ALA A 137 8.55 6.69 1.72
N LEU A 138 9.55 7.03 2.54
CA LEU A 138 10.97 6.94 2.16
C LEU A 138 11.41 5.51 1.88
N ALA A 139 11.10 4.56 2.76
CA ALA A 139 11.49 3.16 2.62
C ALA A 139 10.86 2.49 1.38
N LEU A 140 9.65 2.89 1.02
CA LEU A 140 8.93 2.38 -0.15
C LEU A 140 9.29 3.11 -1.44
N GLY A 141 9.97 4.27 -1.35
CA GLY A 141 10.35 5.08 -2.51
C GLY A 141 9.18 5.83 -3.13
N ILE A 142 8.20 6.25 -2.31
CA ILE A 142 7.04 7.01 -2.78
C ILE A 142 7.51 8.44 -3.10
N GLN A 143 7.29 8.86 -4.34
CA GLN A 143 7.69 10.18 -4.82
C GLN A 143 6.69 11.22 -4.31
N ILE A 144 7.17 12.10 -3.42
CA ILE A 144 6.40 13.20 -2.85
C ILE A 144 7.26 14.45 -2.89
N ASP A 145 6.68 15.54 -3.40
CA ASP A 145 7.35 16.82 -3.51
C ASP A 145 7.73 17.34 -2.12
N GLY A 146 9.03 17.59 -1.93
CA GLY A 146 9.59 18.05 -0.64
C GLY A 146 10.09 16.93 0.29
N LEU A 147 9.63 15.69 0.15
CA LEU A 147 10.22 14.55 0.87
C LEU A 147 11.56 14.13 0.25
N HIS A 148 11.67 14.19 -1.09
CA HIS A 148 12.91 13.91 -1.82
C HIS A 148 14.08 14.80 -1.37
N LYS A 149 13.80 16.04 -0.95
CA LYS A 149 14.81 16.98 -0.45
C LYS A 149 15.44 16.56 0.88
N VAL A 150 14.88 15.58 1.59
CA VAL A 150 15.42 15.07 2.86
C VAL A 150 16.57 14.07 2.63
N LEU A 151 16.63 13.46 1.44
CA LEU A 151 17.69 12.50 1.07
C LEU A 151 18.85 13.15 0.30
N MET A 152 18.71 14.42 -0.11
CA MET A 152 19.73 15.25 -0.78
C MET A 152 20.36 16.20 0.22
#